data_AF-A0A1H3ZX12-F1
#
_entry.id   AF-A0A1H3ZX12-F1
#
_cell.length_a   1.000
_cell.length_b   1.000
_cell.length_c   1.000
_cell.angle_alpha   90.00
_cell.angle_beta   90.00
_cell.angle_gamma   90.00
#
_symmetry.space_group_name_H-M   'P 1'
#
loop_
_entity.id
_entity.type
_entity.pdbx_description
1 polymer ?
#
loop_
_entity_poly.entity_id
_entity_poly.type
_entity_poly.pdbx_seq_one_letter_code
_entity_poly.pdbx_strand_id
1 'polypeptide(L)' 'MQKKDLKETWEEQKEHLKQKFAALTDTNVLFLEGKEEEMIAKLQLKFGKTRQELYKIINGL' A
#
# COMPACT_ATOMS: atom_id res chain seq x y z
N MET A 1 19.62 -9.61 19.29
CA MET A 1 18.88 -8.53 18.61
C MET A 1 17.40 -8.81 18.81
N GLN A 2 16.73 -7.98 19.62
CA GLN A 2 15.30 -8.11 19.91
C GLN A 2 14.53 -7.97 18.59
N LYS A 3 13.78 -9.02 18.20
CA LYS A 3 12.74 -8.92 17.18
C LYS A 3 11.68 -7.97 17.74
N LYS A 4 11.81 -6.68 17.48
CA LYS A 4 10.66 -5.78 17.57
C LYS A 4 9.77 -6.19 16.41
N ASP A 5 8.64 -6.79 16.73
CA ASP A 5 7.46 -6.78 15.88
C ASP A 5 7.12 -5.30 15.61
N LEU A 6 7.88 -4.70 14.70
CA LEU A 6 7.58 -3.41 14.11
C LEU A 6 6.29 -3.68 13.35
N LYS A 7 5.16 -3.34 13.97
CA LYS A 7 3.96 -3.00 13.20
C LYS A 7 4.43 -1.94 12.22
N GLU A 8 4.74 -2.36 10.99
CA GLU A 8 5.09 -1.47 9.90
C GLU A 8 4.07 -0.35 9.92
N THR A 9 4.56 0.88 10.15
CA THR A 9 3.66 2.01 10.20
C THR A 9 3.04 2.21 8.81
N TRP A 10 1.82 2.75 8.77
CA TRP A 10 1.13 3.07 7.51
C TRP A 10 2.04 3.86 6.54
N GLU A 11 2.93 4.72 7.06
CA GLU A 11 3.93 5.44 6.28
C GLU A 11 5.01 4.53 5.64
N GLU A 12 5.49 3.49 6.32
CA GLU A 12 6.43 2.52 5.75
C GLU A 12 5.76 1.66 4.67
N GLN A 13 4.52 1.23 4.91
CA GLN A 13 3.73 0.48 3.93
C GLN A 13 3.50 1.31 2.66
N LYS A 14 3.28 2.63 2.81
CA LYS A 14 3.20 3.57 1.68
C LYS A 14 4.51 3.69 0.92
N GLU A 15 5.65 3.79 1.61
CA GLU A 15 6.95 3.82 0.94
C GLU A 15 7.18 2.54 0.14
N HIS A 16 6.89 1.38 0.71
CA HIS A 16 6.95 0.10 0.01
C HIS A 16 6.03 0.05 -1.21
N LEU A 17 4.82 0.60 -1.12
CA LEU A 17 3.90 0.72 -2.26
C LEU A 17 4.45 1.65 -3.34
N LYS A 18 4.98 2.82 -2.98
CA LYS A 18 5.58 3.77 -3.93
C LYS A 18 6.81 3.16 -4.62
N GLN A 19 7.62 2.39 -3.90
CA GLN A 19 8.78 1.69 -4.45
C GLN A 19 8.37 0.55 -5.38
N LYS A 20 7.45 -0.33 -4.96
CA LYS A 20 6.98 -1.45 -5.78
C LYS A 20 6.16 -1.00 -6.97
N PHE A 21 5.42 0.09 -6.81
CA PHE A 21 4.59 0.66 -7.85
C PHE A 21 5.07 2.08 -8.14
N ALA A 22 6.16 2.18 -8.89
CA ALA A 22 6.68 3.45 -9.40
C ALA A 22 5.63 4.26 -10.19
N ALA A 23 4.53 3.63 -10.64
CA ALA A 23 3.40 4.31 -11.25
C ALA A 23 2.49 5.06 -10.24
N LEU A 24 2.68 4.89 -8.93
CA LEU A 24 1.85 5.51 -7.88
C LEU A 24 2.37 6.86 -7.38
N THR A 25 3.55 7.29 -7.83
CA THR A 25 4.20 8.56 -7.49
C THR A 25 3.31 9.79 -7.69
N ASP A 26 2.39 9.78 -8.66
CA ASP A 26 1.46 10.88 -8.94
C ASP A 26 0.17 10.87 -8.09
N THR A 27 -0.02 9.88 -7.23
CA THR A 27 -1.31 9.63 -6.58
C THR A 27 -1.28 9.98 -5.10
N ASN A 28 -1.04 11.25 -4.78
CA ASN A 28 -1.09 11.78 -3.39
C ASN A 28 -2.44 11.51 -2.70
N VAL A 29 -3.53 11.36 -3.46
CA VAL A 29 -4.88 11.06 -2.94
C VAL A 29 -5.03 9.62 -2.43
N LEU A 30 -4.21 8.68 -2.90
CA LEU A 30 -4.30 7.27 -2.51
C LEU A 30 -3.91 7.02 -1.06
N PHE A 31 -3.16 7.94 -0.46
CA PHE A 31 -2.49 7.70 0.81
C PHE A 31 -3.07 8.53 1.96
N LEU A 32 -4.29 9.04 1.81
CA LEU A 32 -4.98 9.75 2.88
C LEU A 32 -5.52 8.75 3.92
N GLU A 33 -5.38 9.11 5.20
CA GLU A 33 -5.93 8.33 6.31
C GLU A 33 -7.47 8.22 6.15
N GLY A 34 -8.01 7.01 6.31
CA GLY A 34 -9.44 6.73 6.09
C GLY A 34 -9.86 6.54 4.63
N LYS A 35 -8.95 6.65 3.65
CA LYS A 35 -9.21 6.39 2.23
C LYS A 35 -8.71 5.05 1.71
N GLU A 36 -8.46 4.10 2.61
CA GLU A 36 -7.88 2.80 2.25
C GLU A 36 -8.74 2.04 1.22
N GLU A 37 -10.06 2.06 1.34
CA GLU A 37 -10.95 1.45 0.34
C GLU A 37 -10.87 2.13 -1.04
N GLU A 38 -10.85 3.47 -1.07
CA GLU A 38 -10.72 4.24 -2.33
C GLU A 38 -9.35 3.96 -2.98
N MET A 39 -8.31 3.81 -2.15
CA MET A 39 -6.99 3.43 -2.60
C MET A 39 -7.01 2.05 -3.26
N ILE A 40 -7.50 1.04 -2.55
CA ILE A 40 -7.57 -0.33 -3.04
C ILE A 40 -8.36 -0.38 -4.34
N ALA A 41 -9.52 0.28 -4.43
CA ALA A 41 -10.32 0.30 -5.66
C ALA A 41 -9.56 0.89 -6.85
N LYS A 42 -8.84 2.00 -6.66
CA LYS A 42 -8.00 2.61 -7.70
C LYS A 42 -6.82 1.70 -8.08
N LEU A 43 -6.20 1.05 -7.11
CA LEU A 43 -5.12 0.09 -7.34
C LEU A 43 -5.60 -1.13 -8.12
N GLN A 44 -6.80 -1.64 -7.83
CA GLN A 44 -7.40 -2.73 -8.59
C GLN A 44 -7.61 -2.34 -10.05
N LEU A 45 -8.14 -1.15 -10.31
CA LEU A 45 -8.35 -0.65 -11.68
C LEU A 45 -7.02 -0.39 -12.41
N LYS A 46 -6.03 0.16 -11.72
CA LYS A 46 -4.74 0.54 -12.32
C LYS A 46 -3.82 -0.66 -12.60
N PHE A 47 -3.81 -1.64 -11.70
CA PHE A 47 -2.93 -2.81 -11.80
C PHE A 47 -3.63 -4.09 -12.23
N GLY A 48 -4.97 -4.08 -12.35
CA GLY A 48 -5.74 -5.29 -12.65
C GLY A 48 -5.64 -6.36 -11.56
N LYS A 49 -5.26 -5.97 -10.34
CA LYS A 49 -5.02 -6.89 -9.22
C LYS A 49 -6.24 -7.06 -8.35
N THR A 50 -6.31 -8.20 -7.66
CA THR A 50 -7.33 -8.45 -6.65
C THR A 50 -7.03 -7.69 -5.36
N ARG A 51 -8.07 -7.39 -4.57
CA ARG A 51 -7.90 -6.79 -3.23
C ARG A 51 -6.92 -7.57 -2.38
N GLN A 52 -6.99 -8.91 -2.40
CA GLN A 52 -6.08 -9.77 -1.63
C GLN A 52 -4.62 -9.62 -2.05
N GLU A 53 -4.32 -9.54 -3.35
CA GLU A 53 -2.94 -9.31 -3.80
C GLU A 53 -2.44 -7.94 -3.35
N LEU A 54 -3.27 -6.90 -3.43
CA LEU A 54 -2.92 -5.58 -2.96
C LEU A 54 -2.65 -5.58 -1.45
N TYR A 55 -3.52 -6.21 -0.65
CA TYR A 55 -3.31 -6.35 0.78
C TYR A 55 -2.03 -7.11 1.14
N LYS A 56 -1.66 -8.16 0.38
CA LYS A 56 -0.37 -8.84 0.57
C LYS A 56 0.82 -7.92 0.30
N ILE A 57 0.70 -7.08 -0.72
CA ILE A 57 1.76 -6.12 -1.06
C ILE A 57 1.87 -5.01 -0.02
N ILE A 58 0.74 -4.56 0.55
CA ILE A 58 0.68 -3.52 1.60
C ILE A 58 1.18 -4.06 2.94
N ASN A 59 0.72 -5.25 3.35
CA ASN A 59 1.08 -5.83 4.64
C ASN A 59 2.47 -6.50 4.67
N GLY A 60 3.18 -6.57 3.53
CA GLY A 60 4.49 -7.20 3.46
C GLY A 60 4.51 -8.67 3.88
N LEU A 61 3.35 -9.35 3.86
CA LEU A 61 3.15 -10.75 4.29
C LEU A 61 3.45 -11.76 3.17
#